data_AF-A0A7V9UTK2-F1
#
_entry.id   AF-A0A7V9UTK2-F1
#
_cell.length_a   1.000
_cell.length_b   1.000
_cell.length_c   1.000
_cell.angle_alpha   90.00
_cell.angle_beta   90.00
_cell.angle_gamma   90.00
#
_symmetry.space_group_name_H-M   'P 1'
#
loop_
_entity.id
_entity.type
_entity.pdbx_description
1 polymer ?
#
loop_
_entity_poly.entity_id
_entity_poly.type
_entity_poly.pdbx_seq_one_letter_code
_entity_poly.pdbx_strand_id
1 'polypeptide(L)'
;MRNAVIIGTGVYVPEKILTNDDLSRILGESINDFVENKVGIVERHIAGDAESAADLATEAAKNALEKANLKADAIDLIILATDTPEYISPATSVVVQKRIGATNAGTFDINSACAGFVTALDAAFKYIIADKYYKNVLVVGCYAMSKFLDWTDKKTMTLFADGAGAVILQATENDEAENGFLASKLFANGDYAEFMGIFAGGTKMPIDEKVLADRFIKRQKRRARAARKSFEGKSFDKSGVYFRRRQKLSGRACDFKSNRSRSVCAIKRNRGCKLRQFDAPRADFPIG
;
A
#
# COMPACT_ATOMS: atom_id res chain seq x y z
N MET A 1 0.62 -26.13 -14.08
CA MET A 1 0.41 -25.91 -12.64
C MET A 1 -0.26 -24.55 -12.51
N ARG A 2 -1.37 -24.49 -11.77
CA ARG A 2 -2.10 -23.24 -11.58
C ARG A 2 -1.22 -22.17 -10.93
N ASN A 3 -1.17 -20.99 -11.53
CA ASN A 3 -0.45 -19.81 -11.05
C ASN A 3 -1.35 -18.56 -11.21
N ALA A 4 -0.85 -17.38 -10.89
CA ALA A 4 -1.55 -16.12 -11.02
C ALA A 4 -0.65 -15.02 -11.61
N VAL A 5 -1.24 -14.21 -12.48
CA VAL A 5 -0.59 -13.08 -13.16
C VAL A 5 -1.36 -11.79 -12.90
N ILE A 6 -0.64 -10.67 -12.86
CA ILE A 6 -1.28 -9.34 -12.76
C ILE A 6 -1.79 -8.95 -14.16
N ILE A 7 -3.09 -8.72 -14.28
CA ILE A 7 -3.74 -8.34 -15.55
C ILE A 7 -4.23 -6.88 -15.58
N GLY A 8 -4.33 -6.23 -14.42
CA GLY A 8 -4.73 -4.83 -14.31
C GLY A 8 -4.14 -4.18 -13.06
N THR A 9 -3.88 -2.88 -13.16
CA THR A 9 -3.38 -2.07 -12.05
C THR A 9 -4.12 -0.74 -11.97
N GLY A 10 -4.47 -0.31 -10.78
CA GLY A 10 -5.18 0.94 -10.52
C GLY A 10 -4.48 1.73 -9.43
N VAL A 11 -4.61 3.05 -9.50
CA VAL A 11 -4.17 3.95 -8.43
C VAL A 11 -5.20 5.06 -8.31
N TYR A 12 -5.38 5.53 -7.10
CA TYR A 12 -6.11 6.75 -6.82
C TYR A 12 -5.36 7.56 -5.78
N VAL A 13 -5.21 8.86 -6.08
CA VAL A 13 -4.52 9.82 -5.24
C VAL A 13 -5.50 10.99 -5.05
N PRO A 14 -5.84 11.38 -3.80
CA PRO A 14 -6.75 12.49 -3.53
C PRO A 14 -6.30 13.80 -4.20
N GLU A 15 -7.26 14.66 -4.55
CA GLU A 15 -6.96 15.94 -5.21
C GLU A 15 -6.29 16.97 -4.29
N LYS A 16 -6.59 16.92 -2.99
CA LYS A 16 -6.09 17.92 -2.02
C LYS A 16 -4.59 17.71 -1.79
N ILE A 17 -3.80 18.64 -2.31
CA ILE A 17 -2.36 18.72 -2.10
C ILE A 17 -2.07 19.54 -0.85
N LEU A 18 -1.13 19.06 -0.04
CA LEU A 18 -0.58 19.79 1.09
C LEU A 18 0.94 19.90 0.91
N THR A 19 1.40 21.12 0.67
CA THR A 19 2.82 21.43 0.44
C THR A 19 3.59 21.58 1.75
N ASN A 20 4.92 21.55 1.69
CA ASN A 20 5.74 21.84 2.85
C ASN A 20 5.54 23.28 3.39
N ASP A 21 5.20 24.23 2.51
CA ASP A 21 4.91 25.61 2.89
C ASP A 21 3.57 25.73 3.63
N ASP A 22 2.56 24.97 3.21
CA ASP A 22 1.28 24.90 3.94
C ASP A 22 1.49 24.36 5.36
N LEU A 23 2.26 23.28 5.49
CA LEU A 23 2.60 22.70 6.79
C LEU A 23 3.43 23.65 7.66
N SER A 24 4.37 24.38 7.07
CA SER A 24 5.16 25.38 7.78
C SER A 24 4.28 26.53 8.30
N ARG A 25 3.28 26.95 7.51
CA ARG A 25 2.27 27.94 7.94
C ARG A 25 1.39 27.42 9.08
N ILE A 26 0.96 26.16 9.02
CA ILE A 26 0.17 25.53 10.09
C ILE A 26 0.96 25.45 11.40
N LEU A 27 2.25 25.12 11.32
CA LEU A 27 3.13 24.95 12.49
C LEU A 27 3.71 26.27 13.01
N GLY A 28 3.72 27.33 12.21
CA GLY A 28 4.39 28.59 12.54
C GLY A 28 5.92 28.52 12.48
N GLU A 29 6.50 27.46 11.92
CA GLU A 29 7.95 27.28 11.76
C GLU A 29 8.29 26.46 10.51
N SER A 30 9.52 26.62 9.99
CA SER A 30 9.97 25.87 8.81
C SER A 30 10.13 24.38 9.10
N ILE A 31 9.76 23.56 8.12
CA ILE A 31 9.94 22.09 8.15
C ILE A 31 10.95 21.58 7.10
N ASN A 32 11.39 22.43 6.18
CA ASN A 32 12.17 22.02 5.00
C ASN A 32 13.49 21.33 5.40
N ASP A 33 14.16 21.82 6.45
CA ASP A 33 15.40 21.26 6.98
C ASP A 33 15.29 19.80 7.43
N PHE A 34 14.09 19.38 7.83
CA PHE A 34 13.82 18.00 8.25
C PHE A 34 13.22 17.17 7.12
N VAL A 35 12.24 17.71 6.40
CA VAL A 35 11.38 16.92 5.52
C VAL A 35 11.99 16.76 4.13
N GLU A 36 12.36 17.87 3.49
CA GLU A 36 12.95 17.84 2.17
C GLU A 36 14.37 17.26 2.22
N ASN A 37 15.21 17.81 3.09
CA ASN A 37 16.63 17.43 3.15
C ASN A 37 16.90 16.02 3.68
N LYS A 38 16.03 15.46 4.55
CA LYS A 38 16.25 14.12 5.14
C LYS A 38 15.31 13.04 4.62
N VAL A 39 14.09 13.39 4.22
CA VAL A 39 13.07 12.43 3.79
C VAL A 39 12.77 12.53 2.28
N GLY A 40 13.04 13.69 1.67
CA GLY A 40 12.81 13.93 0.24
C GLY A 40 11.34 14.10 -0.12
N ILE A 41 10.49 14.49 0.83
CA ILE A 41 9.07 14.76 0.58
C ILE A 41 8.90 16.26 0.32
N VAL A 42 8.33 16.61 -0.83
CA VAL A 42 8.07 18.01 -1.23
C VAL A 42 6.60 18.37 -1.04
N GLU A 43 5.72 17.42 -1.35
CA GLU A 43 4.28 17.55 -1.21
C GLU A 43 3.66 16.20 -0.83
N ARG A 44 2.41 16.25 -0.39
CA ARG A 44 1.58 15.07 -0.12
C ARG A 44 0.16 15.30 -0.60
N HIS A 45 -0.53 14.20 -0.89
CA HIS A 45 -1.96 14.21 -1.09
C HIS A 45 -2.65 13.74 0.18
N ILE A 46 -3.77 14.37 0.53
CA ILE A 46 -4.56 14.05 1.72
C ILE A 46 -6.02 13.91 1.31
N ALA A 47 -6.73 12.95 1.90
CA ALA A 47 -8.15 12.76 1.66
C ALA A 47 -8.93 14.03 2.03
N GLY A 48 -9.81 14.48 1.11
CA GLY A 48 -10.77 15.55 1.37
C GLY A 48 -11.72 15.20 2.51
N ASP A 49 -12.43 16.18 3.06
CA ASP A 49 -13.23 15.98 4.28
C ASP A 49 -14.30 14.90 4.12
N ALA A 50 -14.90 14.80 2.93
CA ALA A 50 -15.89 13.79 2.57
C ALA A 50 -15.30 12.44 2.12
N GLU A 51 -14.00 12.36 1.84
CA GLU A 51 -13.35 11.12 1.38
C GLU A 51 -12.94 10.22 2.54
N SER A 52 -13.23 8.94 2.41
CA SER A 52 -12.85 7.86 3.32
C SER A 52 -11.86 6.90 2.67
N ALA A 53 -11.32 5.96 3.45
CA ALA A 53 -10.52 4.86 2.91
C ALA A 53 -11.27 4.02 1.86
N ALA A 54 -12.59 3.83 2.00
CA ALA A 54 -13.36 3.09 1.01
C ALA A 54 -13.52 3.88 -0.30
N ASP A 55 -13.57 5.23 -0.26
CA ASP A 55 -13.62 6.05 -1.47
C ASP A 55 -12.33 5.89 -2.28
N LEU A 56 -11.17 6.06 -1.61
CA LEU A 56 -9.87 5.89 -2.26
C LEU A 56 -9.72 4.49 -2.87
N ALA A 57 -10.07 3.46 -2.09
CA ALA A 57 -10.02 2.08 -2.52
C ALA A 57 -10.97 1.77 -3.69
N THR A 58 -12.15 2.37 -3.70
CA THR A 58 -13.16 2.21 -4.76
C THR A 58 -12.64 2.74 -6.09
N GLU A 59 -12.07 3.94 -6.11
CA GLU A 59 -11.54 4.55 -7.34
C GLU A 59 -10.31 3.80 -7.85
N ALA A 60 -9.41 3.37 -6.95
CA ALA A 60 -8.29 2.51 -7.34
C ALA A 60 -8.76 1.17 -7.93
N ALA A 61 -9.81 0.56 -7.35
CA ALA A 61 -10.39 -0.68 -7.84
C ALA A 61 -11.04 -0.52 -9.23
N LYS A 62 -11.81 0.55 -9.46
CA LYS A 62 -12.37 0.88 -10.78
C LYS A 62 -11.29 1.04 -11.84
N ASN A 63 -10.22 1.78 -11.52
CA ASN A 63 -9.08 1.97 -12.42
C ASN A 63 -8.37 0.64 -12.74
N ALA A 64 -8.29 -0.29 -11.78
CA ALA A 64 -7.73 -1.62 -12.02
C ALA A 64 -8.63 -2.49 -12.91
N LEU A 65 -9.95 -2.46 -12.68
CA LEU A 65 -10.95 -3.16 -13.49
C LEU A 65 -10.95 -2.69 -14.94
N GLU A 66 -10.90 -1.37 -15.15
CA GLU A 66 -10.81 -0.76 -16.48
C GLU A 66 -9.57 -1.24 -17.22
N LYS A 67 -8.39 -1.17 -16.60
CA LYS A 67 -7.14 -1.65 -17.23
C LYS A 67 -7.11 -3.16 -17.48
N ALA A 68 -7.81 -3.94 -16.64
CA ALA A 68 -7.97 -5.37 -16.85
C ALA A 68 -9.02 -5.71 -17.92
N ASN A 69 -9.80 -4.72 -18.38
CA ASN A 69 -10.98 -4.91 -19.22
C ASN A 69 -11.96 -5.95 -18.62
N LEU A 70 -12.19 -5.85 -17.31
CA LEU A 70 -13.09 -6.73 -16.57
C LEU A 70 -14.27 -5.96 -16.00
N LYS A 71 -15.44 -6.61 -16.01
CA LYS A 71 -16.58 -6.17 -15.22
C LYS A 71 -16.38 -6.55 -13.75
N ALA A 72 -16.96 -5.78 -12.84
CA ALA A 72 -16.81 -6.02 -11.41
C ALA A 72 -17.41 -7.36 -10.95
N ASP A 73 -18.48 -7.83 -11.59
CA ASP A 73 -19.11 -9.12 -11.33
C ASP A 73 -18.23 -10.33 -11.70
N ALA A 74 -17.13 -10.12 -12.43
CA ALA A 74 -16.14 -11.14 -12.74
C ALA A 74 -15.11 -11.36 -11.61
N ILE A 75 -15.12 -10.53 -10.56
CA ILE A 75 -14.24 -10.67 -9.39
C ILE A 75 -14.82 -11.71 -8.43
N ASP A 76 -13.99 -12.67 -8.02
CA ASP A 76 -14.37 -13.76 -7.12
C ASP A 76 -13.97 -13.48 -5.66
N LEU A 77 -12.95 -12.65 -5.45
CA LEU A 77 -12.46 -12.29 -4.13
C LEU A 77 -11.86 -10.88 -4.11
N ILE A 78 -12.14 -10.13 -3.04
CA ILE A 78 -11.56 -8.83 -2.75
C ILE A 78 -10.78 -8.91 -1.45
N ILE A 79 -9.47 -8.63 -1.51
CA ILE A 79 -8.60 -8.54 -0.34
C ILE A 79 -8.13 -7.11 -0.21
N LEU A 80 -8.56 -6.41 0.84
CA LEU A 80 -8.21 -5.01 1.07
C LEU A 80 -7.24 -4.89 2.24
N ALA A 81 -6.04 -4.39 1.97
CA ALA A 81 -5.02 -4.10 2.96
C ALA A 81 -5.12 -2.63 3.43
N THR A 82 -5.49 -2.44 4.69
CA THR A 82 -5.49 -1.12 5.33
C THR A 82 -5.34 -1.26 6.85
N ASP A 83 -4.67 -0.30 7.47
CA ASP A 83 -4.67 -0.05 8.92
C ASP A 83 -5.44 1.23 9.28
N THR A 84 -6.12 1.82 8.30
CA THR A 84 -7.00 3.00 8.40
C THR A 84 -8.34 2.67 7.76
N PRO A 85 -9.10 1.70 8.31
CA PRO A 85 -10.33 1.25 7.69
C PRO A 85 -11.41 2.33 7.74
N GLU A 86 -12.40 2.25 6.85
CA GLU A 86 -13.55 3.19 6.86
C GLU A 86 -14.35 3.05 8.17
N TYR A 87 -14.55 1.81 8.62
CA TYR A 87 -15.21 1.49 9.88
C TYR A 87 -14.41 0.42 10.64
N ILE A 88 -14.62 0.34 11.96
CA ILE A 88 -14.11 -0.81 12.75
C ILE A 88 -14.82 -2.09 12.32
N SER A 89 -16.12 -1.98 12.04
CA SER A 89 -16.96 -3.01 11.45
C SER A 89 -18.16 -2.32 10.77
N PRO A 90 -18.53 -2.69 9.54
CA PRO A 90 -18.02 -3.79 8.74
C PRO A 90 -16.63 -3.52 8.11
N ALA A 91 -16.04 -4.54 7.48
CA ALA A 91 -14.77 -4.40 6.76
C ALA A 91 -14.87 -3.39 5.61
N THR A 92 -13.76 -2.72 5.30
CA THR A 92 -13.68 -1.77 4.17
C THR A 92 -13.89 -2.50 2.85
N SER A 93 -13.40 -3.75 2.73
CA SER A 93 -13.54 -4.58 1.53
C SER A 93 -14.99 -4.81 1.11
N VAL A 94 -15.92 -4.99 2.06
CA VAL A 94 -17.33 -5.23 1.74
C VAL A 94 -18.03 -3.94 1.28
N VAL A 95 -17.61 -2.79 1.80
CA VAL A 95 -18.10 -1.50 1.29
C VAL A 95 -17.64 -1.30 -0.15
N VAL A 96 -16.36 -1.53 -0.43
CA VAL A 96 -15.81 -1.44 -1.80
C VAL A 96 -16.51 -2.41 -2.74
N GLN A 97 -16.73 -3.67 -2.32
CA GLN A 97 -17.47 -4.68 -3.07
C GLN A 97 -18.83 -4.17 -3.53
N LYS A 98 -19.60 -3.56 -2.62
CA LYS A 98 -20.90 -2.97 -2.92
C LYS A 98 -20.77 -1.81 -3.91
N ARG A 99 -19.80 -0.91 -3.69
CA ARG A 99 -19.60 0.31 -4.50
C ARG A 99 -19.17 0.03 -5.92
N ILE A 100 -18.35 -1.00 -6.15
CA ILE A 100 -17.92 -1.39 -7.51
C ILE A 100 -18.90 -2.36 -8.18
N GLY A 101 -19.85 -2.94 -7.43
CA GLY A 101 -20.82 -3.89 -7.95
C GLY A 101 -20.26 -5.31 -8.14
N ALA A 102 -19.25 -5.71 -7.35
CA ALA A 102 -18.64 -7.04 -7.43
C ALA A 102 -19.47 -8.09 -6.67
N THR A 103 -20.71 -8.32 -7.13
CA THR A 103 -21.74 -9.11 -6.42
C THR A 103 -21.35 -10.57 -6.15
N ASN A 104 -20.44 -11.14 -6.95
CA ASN A 104 -19.96 -12.51 -6.81
C ASN A 104 -18.73 -12.65 -5.90
N ALA A 105 -18.14 -11.53 -5.46
CA ALA A 105 -16.90 -11.55 -4.72
C ALA A 105 -17.10 -11.81 -3.21
N GLY A 106 -16.39 -12.81 -2.68
CA GLY A 106 -16.08 -12.84 -1.25
C GLY A 106 -15.16 -11.69 -0.86
N THR A 107 -15.12 -11.29 0.42
CA THR A 107 -14.26 -10.16 0.83
C THR A 107 -13.70 -10.32 2.23
N PHE A 108 -12.50 -9.78 2.46
CA PHE A 108 -11.96 -9.54 3.80
C PHE A 108 -10.85 -8.48 3.78
N ASP A 109 -10.63 -7.86 4.95
CA ASP A 109 -9.55 -6.91 5.18
C ASP A 109 -8.31 -7.59 5.78
N ILE A 110 -7.12 -7.05 5.47
CA ILE A 110 -5.85 -7.40 6.13
C ILE A 110 -5.24 -6.14 6.73
N ASN A 111 -5.03 -6.16 8.05
CA ASN A 111 -4.25 -5.15 8.73
C ASN A 111 -2.86 -5.71 9.10
N SER A 112 -1.85 -5.29 8.32
CA SER A 112 -0.42 -5.54 8.59
C SER A 112 0.40 -4.25 8.44
N ALA A 113 -0.20 -3.10 8.75
CA ALA A 113 0.37 -1.76 8.56
C ALA A 113 1.02 -1.59 7.16
N CYS A 114 2.23 -1.04 7.09
CA CYS A 114 2.98 -0.84 5.84
C CYS A 114 3.32 -2.14 5.08
N ALA A 115 3.18 -3.32 5.69
CA ALA A 115 3.33 -4.61 5.02
C ALA A 115 2.01 -5.17 4.49
N GLY A 116 0.90 -4.43 4.64
CA GLY A 116 -0.45 -4.84 4.27
C GLY A 116 -0.55 -5.29 2.80
N PHE A 117 -0.15 -4.44 1.86
CA PHE A 117 -0.30 -4.76 0.43
C PHE A 117 0.44 -6.04 0.01
N VAL A 118 1.69 -6.22 0.44
CA VAL A 118 2.45 -7.45 0.12
C VAL A 118 1.90 -8.69 0.83
N THR A 119 1.27 -8.52 1.99
CA THR A 119 0.58 -9.60 2.72
C THR A 119 -0.70 -10.00 2.00
N ALA A 120 -1.48 -9.03 1.54
CA ALA A 120 -2.69 -9.27 0.74
C ALA A 120 -2.37 -9.92 -0.60
N LEU A 121 -1.29 -9.49 -1.24
CA LEU A 121 -0.81 -10.08 -2.49
C LEU A 121 -0.37 -11.54 -2.30
N ASP A 122 0.37 -11.83 -1.22
CA ASP A 122 0.73 -13.19 -0.83
C ASP A 122 -0.50 -14.08 -0.59
N ALA A 123 -1.49 -13.58 0.16
CA ALA A 123 -2.74 -14.29 0.40
C ALA A 123 -3.47 -14.58 -0.92
N ALA A 124 -3.62 -13.57 -1.79
CA ALA A 124 -4.31 -13.69 -3.06
C ALA A 124 -3.68 -14.76 -3.97
N PHE A 125 -2.35 -14.81 -4.06
CA PHE A 125 -1.65 -15.86 -4.80
C PHE A 125 -1.97 -17.26 -4.27
N LYS A 126 -1.93 -17.42 -2.95
CA LYS A 126 -2.23 -18.71 -2.31
C LYS A 126 -3.68 -19.12 -2.51
N TYR A 127 -4.63 -18.18 -2.45
CA TYR A 127 -6.04 -18.46 -2.76
C TYR A 127 -6.22 -18.96 -4.19
N ILE A 128 -5.64 -18.27 -5.19
CA ILE A 128 -5.76 -18.67 -6.60
C ILE A 128 -5.12 -20.04 -6.85
N ILE A 129 -3.95 -20.31 -6.27
CA ILE A 129 -3.25 -21.58 -6.48
C ILE A 129 -3.98 -22.74 -5.80
N ALA A 130 -4.50 -22.53 -4.59
CA ALA A 130 -5.10 -23.57 -3.78
C ALA A 130 -6.52 -23.96 -4.22
N ASP A 131 -7.29 -23.03 -4.81
CA ASP A 131 -8.68 -23.26 -5.13
C ASP A 131 -9.08 -22.75 -6.52
N LYS A 132 -9.71 -23.63 -7.29
CA LYS A 132 -10.15 -23.37 -8.66
C LYS A 132 -11.28 -22.34 -8.76
N TYR A 133 -12.03 -22.10 -7.69
CA TYR A 133 -13.11 -21.12 -7.66
C TYR A 133 -12.61 -19.68 -7.76
N TYR A 134 -11.41 -19.38 -7.27
CA TYR A 134 -10.83 -18.04 -7.37
C TYR A 134 -10.05 -17.87 -8.67
N LYS A 135 -10.66 -17.23 -9.66
CA LYS A 135 -10.07 -16.93 -10.97
C LYS A 135 -9.58 -15.49 -11.06
N ASN A 136 -10.39 -14.51 -10.64
CA ASN A 136 -10.01 -13.11 -10.62
C ASN A 136 -10.09 -12.58 -9.19
N VAL A 137 -8.94 -12.19 -8.63
CA VAL A 137 -8.84 -11.65 -7.27
C VAL A 137 -8.37 -10.21 -7.33
N LEU A 138 -9.16 -9.31 -6.76
CA LEU A 138 -8.82 -7.90 -6.60
C LEU A 138 -8.08 -7.73 -5.27
N VAL A 139 -6.87 -7.19 -5.34
CA VAL A 139 -6.07 -6.81 -4.17
C VAL A 139 -5.95 -5.30 -4.12
N VAL A 140 -6.38 -4.69 -3.03
CA VAL A 140 -6.31 -3.24 -2.83
C VAL A 140 -5.45 -2.92 -1.63
N GLY A 141 -4.52 -1.99 -1.74
CA GLY A 141 -3.85 -1.36 -0.61
C GLY A 141 -4.36 0.07 -0.47
N CYS A 142 -4.85 0.44 0.70
CA CYS A 142 -5.39 1.78 0.95
C CYS A 142 -4.81 2.36 2.24
N TYR A 143 -4.57 3.67 2.23
CA TYR A 143 -4.07 4.39 3.38
C TYR A 143 -4.71 5.78 3.44
N ALA A 144 -5.48 6.05 4.49
CA ALA A 144 -6.13 7.33 4.76
C ALA A 144 -5.70 7.85 6.15
N MET A 145 -4.38 7.93 6.36
CA MET A 145 -3.79 8.24 7.66
C MET A 145 -3.99 9.69 8.06
N SER A 146 -4.21 10.62 7.12
CA SER A 146 -4.46 12.03 7.44
C SER A 146 -5.64 12.23 8.41
N LYS A 147 -6.65 11.36 8.33
CA LYS A 147 -7.83 11.34 9.23
C LYS A 147 -7.47 11.06 10.69
N PHE A 148 -6.29 10.50 10.94
CA PHE A 148 -5.81 10.13 12.27
C PHE A 148 -4.58 10.95 12.70
N LEU A 149 -4.15 11.96 11.94
CA LEU A 149 -2.97 12.77 12.29
C LEU A 149 -3.29 13.77 13.39
N ASP A 150 -2.34 13.92 14.32
CA ASP A 150 -2.28 15.09 15.19
C ASP A 150 -1.53 16.18 14.44
N TRP A 151 -2.25 17.19 13.98
CA TRP A 151 -1.69 18.34 13.24
C TRP A 151 -0.84 19.27 14.11
N THR A 152 -0.64 18.95 15.40
CA THR A 152 0.33 19.62 16.26
C THR A 152 1.65 18.84 16.38
N ASP A 153 1.68 17.55 15.98
CA ASP A 153 2.91 16.75 15.96
C ASP A 153 3.63 16.85 14.62
N LYS A 154 4.59 17.78 14.57
CA LYS A 154 5.50 17.98 13.43
C LYS A 154 6.08 16.69 12.87
N LYS A 155 6.40 15.68 13.69
CA LYS A 155 7.08 14.48 13.17
C LYS A 155 6.17 13.58 12.34
N THR A 156 4.91 13.45 12.73
CA THR A 156 3.99 12.55 12.03
C THR A 156 3.24 13.27 10.92
N MET A 157 2.83 14.52 11.14
CA MET A 157 2.08 15.28 10.13
C MET A 157 2.87 15.51 8.84
N THR A 158 4.20 15.59 8.92
CA THR A 158 5.08 15.82 7.76
C THR A 158 5.52 14.54 7.06
N LEU A 159 5.09 13.35 7.50
CA LEU A 159 5.52 12.07 6.91
C LEU A 159 4.44 11.38 6.09
N PHE A 160 3.19 11.43 6.53
CA PHE A 160 2.12 10.65 5.92
C PHE A 160 1.44 11.40 4.77
N ALA A 161 0.85 10.61 3.88
CA ALA A 161 0.05 10.98 2.74
C ALA A 161 -1.03 9.90 2.58
N ASP A 162 -2.07 10.21 1.82
CA ASP A 162 -3.18 9.29 1.58
C ASP A 162 -3.21 8.83 0.13
N GLY A 163 -3.84 7.67 -0.09
CA GLY A 163 -4.06 7.12 -1.42
C GLY A 163 -4.37 5.64 -1.39
N ALA A 164 -4.69 5.11 -2.57
CA ALA A 164 -4.93 3.68 -2.76
C ALA A 164 -4.30 3.17 -4.06
N GLY A 165 -3.86 1.92 -4.03
CA GLY A 165 -3.41 1.17 -5.20
C GLY A 165 -4.11 -0.16 -5.26
N ALA A 166 -4.41 -0.63 -6.47
CA ALA A 166 -5.11 -1.89 -6.69
C ALA A 166 -4.43 -2.71 -7.79
N VAL A 167 -4.49 -4.03 -7.66
CA VAL A 167 -4.08 -4.98 -8.71
C VAL A 167 -5.13 -6.06 -8.85
N ILE A 168 -5.36 -6.52 -10.08
CA ILE A 168 -6.18 -7.70 -10.35
C ILE A 168 -5.26 -8.84 -10.74
N LEU A 169 -5.35 -9.92 -9.97
CA LEU A 169 -4.70 -11.18 -10.26
C LEU A 169 -5.67 -12.10 -10.98
N GLN A 170 -5.19 -12.72 -12.06
CA GLN A 170 -5.92 -13.73 -12.80
C GLN A 170 -5.21 -15.07 -12.77
N ALA A 171 -5.97 -16.14 -12.53
CA ALA A 171 -5.50 -17.51 -12.60
C ALA A 171 -5.03 -17.88 -14.01
N THR A 172 -3.93 -18.64 -14.10
CA THR A 172 -3.41 -19.21 -15.33
C THR A 172 -3.04 -20.68 -15.09
N GLU A 173 -3.31 -21.54 -16.07
CA GLU A 173 -3.05 -22.99 -15.98
C GLU A 173 -1.76 -23.42 -16.70
N ASN A 174 -1.01 -22.47 -17.27
CA ASN A 174 0.16 -22.78 -18.09
C ASN A 174 1.40 -23.13 -17.25
N ASP A 175 1.91 -24.35 -17.41
CA ASP A 175 3.26 -24.75 -16.96
C ASP A 175 4.38 -23.94 -17.66
N GLU A 176 4.06 -23.31 -18.78
CA GLU A 176 4.93 -22.41 -19.54
C GLU A 176 4.75 -20.92 -19.18
N ALA A 177 3.96 -20.58 -18.15
CA ALA A 177 3.73 -19.19 -17.78
C ALA A 177 5.07 -18.48 -17.48
N GLU A 178 5.54 -17.69 -18.43
CA GLU A 178 6.82 -16.95 -18.35
C GLU A 178 6.78 -15.84 -17.27
N ASN A 179 5.57 -15.53 -16.79
CA ASN A 179 5.25 -14.54 -15.77
C ASN A 179 4.33 -15.18 -14.72
N GLY A 180 4.52 -14.81 -13.44
CA GLY A 180 3.66 -15.29 -12.36
C GLY A 180 4.32 -15.18 -10.99
N PHE A 181 3.62 -15.69 -9.98
CA PHE A 181 4.12 -15.78 -8.63
C PHE A 181 5.24 -16.82 -8.53
N LEU A 182 6.35 -16.44 -7.89
CA LEU A 182 7.48 -17.34 -7.65
C LEU A 182 7.50 -17.84 -6.22
N ALA A 183 7.56 -16.90 -5.28
CA ALA A 183 7.69 -17.18 -3.87
C ALA A 183 7.39 -15.93 -3.05
N SER A 184 7.06 -16.16 -1.79
CA SER A 184 6.94 -15.12 -0.77
C SER A 184 7.43 -15.66 0.57
N LYS A 185 7.77 -14.74 1.47
CA LYS A 185 7.96 -15.07 2.87
C LYS A 185 7.56 -13.89 3.74
N LEU A 186 6.61 -14.14 4.64
CA LEU A 186 6.15 -13.18 5.62
C LEU A 186 6.85 -13.43 6.96
N PHE A 187 7.19 -12.34 7.65
CA PHE A 187 7.78 -12.37 8.99
C PHE A 187 7.19 -11.24 9.81
N ALA A 188 6.99 -11.49 11.11
CA ALA A 188 6.60 -10.49 12.09
C ALA A 188 7.54 -10.55 13.30
N ASN A 189 7.72 -9.41 13.96
CA ASN A 189 8.31 -9.35 15.29
C ASN A 189 7.36 -8.55 16.20
N GLY A 190 6.72 -9.25 17.13
CA GLY A 190 5.71 -8.70 18.04
C GLY A 190 6.27 -7.79 19.15
N ASP A 191 7.59 -7.80 19.39
CA ASP A 191 8.23 -6.96 20.43
C ASP A 191 8.01 -5.45 20.19
N TYR A 192 7.63 -5.08 18.96
CA TYR A 192 7.38 -3.70 18.54
C TYR A 192 5.89 -3.32 18.49
N ALA A 193 4.99 -4.15 19.02
CA ALA A 193 3.54 -3.90 18.96
C ALA A 193 3.11 -2.55 19.57
N GLU A 194 3.85 -2.04 20.57
CA GLU A 194 3.56 -0.74 21.21
C GLU A 194 4.38 0.43 20.64
N PHE A 195 5.04 0.26 19.48
CA PHE A 195 6.02 1.22 18.99
C PHE A 195 5.42 2.34 18.14
N MET A 196 4.49 2.01 17.26
CA MET A 196 3.79 2.94 16.37
C MET A 196 2.46 2.34 15.94
N GLY A 197 1.37 3.08 16.10
CA GLY A 197 0.04 2.65 15.70
C GLY A 197 -1.05 3.62 16.14
N ILE A 198 -2.28 3.30 15.75
CA ILE A 198 -3.52 3.92 16.25
C ILE A 198 -4.02 3.00 17.37
N PHE A 199 -3.89 3.43 18.63
CA PHE A 199 -4.16 2.57 19.78
C PHE A 199 -5.57 2.73 20.35
N ALA A 200 -6.21 3.88 20.10
CA ALA A 200 -7.56 4.18 20.53
C ALA A 200 -8.60 3.68 19.51
N GLY A 201 -9.79 3.29 19.99
CA GLY A 201 -10.92 2.85 19.17
C GLY A 201 -11.16 1.34 19.21
N GLY A 202 -10.14 0.55 19.51
CA GLY A 202 -10.26 -0.90 19.69
C GLY A 202 -10.73 -1.31 21.08
N THR A 203 -10.87 -2.61 21.31
CA THR A 203 -11.33 -3.17 22.59
C THR A 203 -10.39 -2.93 23.77
N LYS A 204 -9.08 -2.75 23.51
CA LYS A 204 -8.08 -2.45 24.55
C LYS A 204 -8.18 -1.02 25.06
N MET A 205 -8.57 -0.09 24.19
CA MET A 205 -8.81 1.32 24.50
C MET A 205 -10.07 1.79 23.79
N PRO A 206 -11.26 1.42 24.31
CA PRO A 206 -12.53 1.92 23.78
C PRO A 206 -12.57 3.44 23.81
N ILE A 207 -13.41 4.03 22.95
CA ILE A 207 -13.59 5.48 22.92
C ILE A 207 -14.36 5.90 24.17
N ASP A 208 -13.76 6.76 24.99
CA ASP A 208 -14.37 7.42 26.14
C ASP A 208 -13.91 8.90 26.20
N GLU A 209 -14.47 9.67 27.15
CA GLU A 209 -14.13 11.08 27.32
C GLU A 209 -12.64 11.32 27.56
N LYS A 210 -11.93 10.39 28.22
CA LYS A 210 -10.50 10.52 28.51
C LYS A 210 -9.67 10.35 27.24
N VAL A 211 -9.99 9.35 26.42
CA VAL A 211 -9.33 9.09 25.13
C VAL A 211 -9.53 10.27 24.16
N LEU A 212 -10.71 10.88 24.18
CA LEU A 212 -11.02 12.08 23.39
C LEU A 212 -10.23 13.30 23.88
N ALA A 213 -10.17 13.52 25.20
CA ALA A 213 -9.38 14.60 25.80
C ALA A 213 -7.88 14.46 25.46
N ASP A 214 -7.37 13.23 25.42
CA ASP A 214 -5.97 12.93 25.08
C ASP A 214 -5.70 12.86 23.56
N ARG A 215 -6.65 13.31 22.72
CA ARG A 215 -6.54 13.39 21.24
C ARG A 215 -6.02 12.12 20.58
N PHE A 216 -6.54 10.95 20.97
CA PHE A 216 -6.17 9.66 20.38
C PHE A 216 -4.66 9.38 20.45
N ILE A 217 -4.12 9.22 21.67
CA ILE A 217 -2.70 8.96 21.95
C ILE A 217 -2.00 8.09 20.87
N LYS A 218 -1.28 8.74 19.95
CA LYS A 218 -0.22 8.12 19.15
C LYS A 218 1.04 8.05 20.00
N ARG A 219 1.24 6.94 20.73
CA ARG A 219 2.49 6.70 21.46
C ARG A 219 3.58 6.25 20.49
N GLN A 220 4.35 7.18 19.93
CA GLN A 220 5.72 6.85 19.50
C GLN A 220 6.61 6.75 20.76
N LYS A 221 6.73 5.56 21.36
CA LYS A 221 7.73 5.37 22.43
C LYS A 221 9.13 5.62 21.85
N ARG A 222 9.89 6.57 22.43
CA ARG A 222 11.24 7.04 21.99
C ARG A 222 12.35 5.97 22.08
N ARG A 223 12.22 4.82 21.41
CA ARG A 223 13.28 3.79 21.30
C ARG A 223 13.65 3.44 19.84
N ALA A 224 13.51 4.39 18.91
CA ALA A 224 13.81 4.16 17.49
C ALA A 224 15.26 3.74 17.21
N ARG A 225 16.23 4.13 18.06
CA ARG A 225 17.63 3.72 17.92
C ARG A 225 17.88 2.24 18.25
N ALA A 226 17.14 1.66 19.21
CA ALA A 226 17.31 0.26 19.58
C ALA A 226 16.68 -0.68 18.53
N ALA A 227 15.49 -0.33 18.03
CA ALA A 227 14.83 -1.09 16.97
C ALA A 227 15.68 -1.13 15.69
N ARG A 228 16.26 0.00 15.29
CA ARG A 228 17.07 0.11 14.06
C ARG A 228 18.34 -0.75 14.11
N LYS A 229 19.06 -0.75 15.24
CA LYS A 229 20.26 -1.60 15.46
C LYS A 229 19.94 -3.10 15.45
N SER A 230 18.80 -3.51 16.01
CA SER A 230 18.37 -4.91 15.99
C SER A 230 17.90 -5.38 14.61
N PHE A 231 17.45 -4.47 13.76
CA PHE A 231 16.84 -4.76 12.46
C PHE A 231 17.82 -4.67 11.27
N GLU A 232 18.85 -3.81 11.35
CA GLU A 232 19.85 -3.59 10.27
C GLU A 232 20.75 -4.81 10.01
N GLY A 233 20.82 -5.80 10.91
CA GLY A 233 21.73 -6.94 10.78
C GLY A 233 21.14 -8.31 10.39
N LYS A 234 19.80 -8.52 10.44
CA LYS A 234 19.26 -9.90 10.44
C LYS A 234 18.08 -10.23 9.49
N SER A 235 17.35 -9.28 8.91
CA SER A 235 16.05 -9.63 8.29
C SER A 235 15.65 -8.93 6.98
N PHE A 236 16.14 -7.73 6.66
CA PHE A 236 15.62 -6.97 5.51
C PHE A 236 15.86 -7.64 4.14
N ASP A 237 16.86 -8.52 4.01
CA ASP A 237 17.17 -9.19 2.75
C ASP A 237 16.26 -10.40 2.46
N LYS A 238 15.44 -10.84 3.43
CA LYS A 238 14.73 -12.14 3.39
C LYS A 238 13.20 -12.06 3.27
N SER A 239 12.59 -10.88 3.39
CA SER A 239 11.14 -10.68 3.22
C SER A 239 10.85 -10.01 1.89
N GLY A 240 9.92 -10.55 1.11
CA GLY A 240 9.52 -10.00 -0.17
C GLY A 240 8.55 -10.91 -0.91
N VAL A 241 7.87 -10.34 -1.89
CA VAL A 241 7.11 -11.08 -2.91
C VAL A 241 7.91 -10.98 -4.19
N TYR A 242 8.20 -12.13 -4.81
CA TYR A 242 9.10 -12.22 -5.95
C TYR A 242 8.33 -12.54 -7.23
N PHE A 243 8.63 -11.78 -8.28
CA PHE A 243 7.99 -11.87 -9.59
C PHE A 243 9.00 -12.23 -10.68
N ARG A 244 8.55 -13.00 -11.66
CA ARG A 244 9.28 -13.18 -12.92
C ARG A 244 8.67 -12.32 -14.01
N ARG A 245 9.52 -11.58 -14.72
CA ARG A 245 9.28 -11.02 -16.06
C ARG A 245 10.37 -11.59 -16.96
N ARG A 246 10.19 -11.64 -18.28
CA ARG A 246 11.24 -12.09 -19.20
C ARG A 246 12.01 -10.88 -19.77
N GLN A 247 13.29 -10.75 -19.42
CA GLN A 247 14.35 -10.42 -20.39
C GLN A 247 15.25 -11.65 -20.55
N LYS A 248 15.59 -12.02 -21.79
CA LYS A 248 16.56 -13.10 -22.08
C LYS A 248 17.93 -12.71 -21.50
N LEU A 249 18.21 -13.10 -20.26
CA LEU A 249 19.56 -13.04 -19.70
C LEU A 249 19.81 -14.32 -18.88
N SER A 250 20.92 -14.97 -19.19
CA SER A 250 21.43 -16.15 -18.49
C SER A 250 21.81 -15.79 -17.04
N GLY A 251 21.24 -16.53 -16.08
CA GLY A 251 21.66 -16.55 -14.67
C GLY A 251 21.14 -15.39 -13.79
N ARG A 252 20.39 -15.75 -12.74
CA ARG A 252 19.85 -14.88 -11.67
C ARG A 252 18.89 -13.77 -12.16
N ALA A 253 17.65 -14.12 -12.49
CA ALA A 253 16.64 -13.15 -12.93
C ALA A 253 15.46 -13.07 -11.94
N CYS A 254 15.47 -12.06 -11.08
CA CYS A 254 14.27 -11.48 -10.48
C CYS A 254 14.17 -10.07 -11.08
N ASP A 255 13.18 -9.86 -11.94
CA ASP A 255 13.03 -8.61 -12.69
C ASP A 255 12.29 -7.54 -11.87
N PHE A 256 11.52 -7.96 -10.87
CA PHE A 256 10.77 -7.06 -10.00
C PHE A 256 10.72 -7.56 -8.56
N LYS A 257 11.34 -6.80 -7.64
CA LYS A 257 11.25 -6.98 -6.19
C LYS A 257 10.45 -5.81 -5.63
N SER A 258 9.22 -6.08 -5.19
CA SER A 258 8.47 -5.09 -4.41
C SER A 258 9.08 -5.02 -3.00
N ASN A 259 9.69 -3.88 -2.66
CA ASN A 259 10.21 -3.58 -1.34
C ASN A 259 9.64 -2.22 -0.89
N ARG A 260 9.41 -2.08 0.43
CA ARG A 260 8.89 -0.88 1.09
C ARG A 260 9.48 0.41 0.52
N SER A 261 8.66 1.41 0.27
CA SER A 261 9.07 2.77 -0.09
C SER A 261 9.88 3.40 1.04
N ARG A 262 11.20 3.20 1.00
CA ARG A 262 12.14 4.28 1.21
C ARG A 262 12.67 4.61 -0.17
N SER A 263 12.59 5.88 -0.52
CA SER A 263 12.99 6.51 -1.78
C SER A 263 14.13 5.76 -2.49
N VAL A 264 13.98 5.59 -3.81
CA VAL A 264 14.80 4.81 -4.75
C VAL A 264 14.33 3.36 -4.95
N CYS A 265 13.63 3.14 -6.07
CA CYS A 265 13.55 1.83 -6.72
C CYS A 265 14.99 1.42 -7.11
N ALA A 266 15.68 0.72 -6.21
CA ALA A 266 17.02 0.23 -6.47
C ALA A 266 16.94 -1.05 -7.29
N ILE A 267 16.84 -0.89 -8.62
CA ILE A 267 17.30 -1.94 -9.54
C ILE A 267 18.81 -2.03 -9.31
N LYS A 268 19.26 -3.10 -8.66
CA LYS A 268 20.68 -3.31 -8.35
C LYS A 268 21.45 -3.35 -9.68
N ARG A 269 22.22 -2.30 -9.98
CA ARG A 269 23.17 -2.27 -11.11
C ARG A 269 24.11 -3.47 -10.99
N ASN A 270 23.99 -4.45 -11.88
CA ASN A 270 25.12 -5.30 -12.22
C ASN A 270 25.93 -4.59 -13.31
N ARG A 271 27.25 -4.54 -13.10
CA ARG A 271 28.22 -3.93 -14.02
C ARG A 271 28.10 -4.62 -15.39
N GLY A 272 27.45 -4.00 -16.36
CA GLY A 272 27.34 -4.53 -17.72
C GLY A 272 26.11 -4.08 -18.52
N CYS A 273 25.04 -3.59 -17.88
CA CYS A 273 23.83 -3.20 -18.62
C CYS A 273 23.89 -1.72 -19.04
N LYS A 274 24.10 -1.46 -20.34
CA LYS A 274 23.90 -0.12 -20.94
C LYS A 274 22.39 0.12 -21.06
N LEU A 275 21.85 1.07 -20.31
CA LEU A 275 20.48 1.56 -20.47
C LEU A 275 20.39 2.41 -21.76
N ARG A 276 19.41 2.12 -22.62
CA ARG A 276 18.78 3.19 -23.41
C ARG A 276 17.78 3.86 -22.48
N GLN A 277 17.89 5.18 -22.40
CA GLN A 277 16.96 6.05 -21.69
C GLN A 277 15.56 5.84 -22.29
N PHE A 278 14.61 5.39 -21.48
CA PHE A 278 13.19 5.52 -21.81
C PHE A 278 12.77 6.86 -21.22
N ASP A 279 12.69 7.87 -22.07
CA ASP A 279 12.03 9.12 -21.72
C ASP A 279 10.53 8.83 -21.58
N ALA A 280 9.97 9.15 -20.40
CA ALA A 280 8.54 9.21 -20.25
C ALA A 280 8.02 10.38 -21.10
N PRO A 281 6.96 10.21 -21.91
CA PRO A 281 6.35 11.34 -22.60
C PRO A 281 5.81 12.31 -21.54
N ARG A 282 6.24 13.57 -21.63
CA ARG A 282 5.60 14.69 -20.92
C ARG A 282 4.17 14.78 -21.44
N ALA A 283 3.19 14.63 -20.55
CA ALA A 283 1.82 14.98 -20.85
C ALA A 283 1.73 16.52 -20.86
N ASP A 284 1.86 17.11 -22.04
CA ASP A 284 1.46 18.50 -22.27
C ASP A 284 -0.07 18.54 -22.28
N PHE A 285 -0.67 19.09 -21.23
CA PHE A 285 -2.09 19.47 -21.25
C PHE A 285 -2.22 20.81 -21.97
N PRO A 286 -2.99 20.91 -23.07
CA PRO A 286 -3.29 22.20 -23.67
C PRO A 286 -4.27 22.95 -22.76
N ILE A 287 -3.86 24.16 -22.38
CA ILE A 287 -4.72 25.15 -21.75
C ILE A 287 -5.62 25.70 -22.86
N GLY A 288 -6.93 25.48 -22.73
CA GLY A 288 -7.98 26.06 -23.56
C GLY A 288 -9.15 26.44 -22.66
#